data_AF-A0A933C4S1-F1
#
_entry.id   AF-A0A933C4S1-F1
#
_cell.length_a   1.000
_cell.length_b   1.000
_cell.length_c   1.000
_cell.angle_alpha   90.00
_cell.angle_beta   90.00
_cell.angle_gamma   90.00
#
_symmetry.space_group_name_H-M   'P 1'
#
loop_
_entity.id
_entity.type
_entity.pdbx_description
1 polymer ?
#
loop_
_entity_poly.entity_id
_entity_poly.type
_entity_poly.pdbx_seq_one_letter_code
_entity_poly.pdbx_strand_id
1 'polypeptide(L)'
;MDFFVIDGGRPLRGAVRISGSKNAALPILIATLLTDEPCVIHNVPDLRDIRTTLKLLEVMGKGVACSRGTARIEARARIRTHAPYELVKQMRASVLVAGPLLARFGQARVALPGGCTIGLRPIDIHLAAFRRLGAVVDHVHGDAVLRCERLAAQAVRFRFPSVGATENLMMAAALVPGRTTLRNCAREPEIEDLARFLTRMGARVGGAGGSVVTVEGAPRLHGAEHSVIPDRIETGTFLLAAAAAGGDVRLVGARAEHLAALLAAARRAGAKVTAAPDGLRVRAAGRTRPVDVRT
;
A
#
# COMPACT_ATOMS: atom_id res chain seq x y z
N MET A 1 11.54 -24.85 12.16
CA MET A 1 10.99 -23.59 12.70
C MET A 1 12.17 -22.80 13.19
N ASP A 2 12.29 -21.56 12.73
CA ASP A 2 13.40 -20.69 13.11
C ASP A 2 13.03 -19.96 14.42
N PHE A 3 14.02 -19.64 15.24
CA PHE A 3 13.82 -18.91 16.49
C PHE A 3 14.85 -17.79 16.63
N PHE A 4 14.46 -16.71 17.32
CA PHE A 4 15.36 -15.61 17.69
C PHE A 4 15.78 -15.79 19.15
N VAL A 5 17.09 -15.83 19.41
CA VAL A 5 17.66 -15.78 20.76
C VAL A 5 18.15 -14.35 21.02
N ILE A 6 17.67 -13.71 22.07
CA ILE A 6 18.00 -12.32 22.39
C ILE A 6 18.65 -12.26 23.78
N ASP A 7 19.90 -11.80 23.84
CA ASP A 7 20.60 -11.46 25.08
C ASP A 7 20.48 -9.95 25.33
N GLY A 8 19.78 -9.59 26.42
CA GLY A 8 19.36 -8.22 26.72
C GLY A 8 20.43 -7.33 27.37
N GLY A 9 20.02 -6.13 27.79
CA GLY A 9 20.86 -5.21 28.58
C GLY A 9 21.85 -4.34 27.78
N ARG A 10 21.81 -4.39 26.44
CA ARG A 10 22.72 -3.63 25.57
C ARG A 10 22.03 -2.40 24.94
N PRO A 11 22.54 -1.18 25.14
CA PRO A 11 22.07 0.01 24.42
C PRO A 11 22.33 -0.11 22.91
N LEU A 12 21.40 0.38 22.10
CA LEU A 12 21.52 0.35 20.64
C LEU A 12 22.29 1.58 20.14
N ARG A 13 23.36 1.37 19.36
CA ARG A 13 24.17 2.44 18.77
C ARG A 13 24.46 2.14 17.32
N GLY A 14 24.29 3.12 16.44
CA GLY A 14 24.65 2.99 15.03
C GLY A 14 23.63 3.62 14.09
N ALA A 15 23.60 3.13 12.85
CA ALA A 15 22.68 3.58 11.82
C ALA A 15 22.01 2.40 11.14
N VAL A 16 20.72 2.53 10.84
CA VAL A 16 19.95 1.57 10.06
C VAL A 16 19.30 2.31 8.90
N ARG A 17 19.41 1.74 7.69
CA ARG A 17 18.70 2.24 6.51
C ARG A 17 17.31 1.64 6.49
N ILE A 18 16.31 2.51 6.43
CA ILE A 18 14.90 2.11 6.34
C ILE A 18 14.61 1.67 4.90
N SER A 19 13.98 0.51 4.80
CA SER A 19 13.52 -0.13 3.57
C SER A 19 12.32 0.63 2.97
N GLY A 20 11.94 0.32 1.74
CA GLY A 20 10.68 0.80 1.20
C GLY A 20 9.48 0.22 1.92
N SER A 21 8.39 1.00 1.97
CA SER A 21 7.13 0.61 2.61
C SER A 21 6.51 -0.56 1.88
N LYS A 22 6.35 -1.68 2.59
CA LYS A 22 5.60 -2.83 2.07
C LYS A 22 4.19 -2.40 1.64
N ASN A 23 3.53 -1.60 2.48
CA ASN A 23 2.14 -1.20 2.28
C ASN A 23 1.97 -0.17 1.15
N ALA A 24 3.02 0.59 0.78
CA ALA A 24 3.00 1.39 -0.44
C ALA A 24 3.39 0.58 -1.69
N ALA A 25 4.37 -0.33 -1.56
CA ALA A 25 4.83 -1.16 -2.67
C ALA A 25 3.70 -2.06 -3.22
N LEU A 26 2.92 -2.70 -2.36
CA LEU A 26 1.83 -3.61 -2.77
C LEU A 26 0.83 -2.97 -3.75
N PRO A 27 0.15 -1.85 -3.44
CA PRO A 27 -0.78 -1.21 -4.37
C PRO A 27 -0.06 -0.64 -5.60
N ILE A 28 1.17 -0.13 -5.49
CA ILE A 28 1.93 0.41 -6.64
C ILE A 28 2.27 -0.70 -7.64
N LEU A 29 2.74 -1.86 -7.15
CA LEU A 29 3.00 -3.03 -7.99
C LEU A 29 1.72 -3.50 -8.67
N ILE A 30 0.59 -3.52 -7.96
CA ILE A 30 -0.71 -3.90 -8.52
C ILE A 30 -1.22 -2.88 -9.55
N ALA A 31 -0.97 -1.59 -9.33
CA ALA A 31 -1.33 -0.51 -10.26
C ALA A 31 -0.63 -0.64 -11.63
N THR A 32 0.48 -1.39 -11.74
CA THR A 32 1.09 -1.70 -13.05
C THR A 32 0.18 -2.51 -13.98
N LEU A 33 -0.89 -3.14 -13.46
CA LEU A 33 -1.93 -3.75 -14.29
C LEU A 33 -2.70 -2.72 -15.12
N LEU A 34 -2.68 -1.43 -14.76
CA LEU A 34 -3.41 -0.34 -15.43
C LEU A 34 -2.84 0.04 -16.81
N THR A 35 -1.64 -0.39 -17.15
CA THR A 35 -1.00 -0.13 -18.45
C THR A 35 -0.33 -1.40 -18.97
N ASP A 36 0.01 -1.47 -20.26
CA ASP A 36 0.86 -2.53 -20.82
C ASP A 36 2.31 -2.08 -20.99
N GLU A 37 2.54 -0.77 -20.95
CA GLU A 37 3.86 -0.15 -21.01
C GLU A 37 4.71 -0.49 -19.77
N PRO A 38 6.05 -0.41 -19.87
CA PRO A 38 6.93 -0.74 -18.76
C PRO A 38 6.84 0.25 -17.59
N CYS A 39 6.67 -0.29 -16.39
CA CYS A 39 6.83 0.44 -15.13
C CYS A 39 8.10 -0.03 -14.42
N VAL A 40 8.86 0.93 -13.87
CA VAL A 40 10.08 0.67 -13.09
C VAL A 40 9.88 1.17 -11.66
N ILE A 41 9.84 0.25 -10.71
CA ILE A 41 9.54 0.54 -9.31
C ILE A 41 10.81 0.30 -8.48
N HIS A 42 11.37 1.38 -7.92
CA HIS A 42 12.53 1.35 -7.05
C HIS A 42 12.15 1.26 -5.57
N ASN A 43 13.16 0.91 -4.75
CA ASN A 43 13.02 0.76 -3.31
C ASN A 43 11.94 -0.26 -2.91
N VAL A 44 11.80 -1.33 -3.68
CA VAL A 44 10.87 -2.44 -3.38
C VAL A 44 11.50 -3.32 -2.31
N PRO A 45 10.86 -3.51 -1.13
CA PRO A 45 11.44 -4.31 -0.06
C PRO A 45 11.37 -5.81 -0.38
N ASP A 46 12.36 -6.59 0.06
CA ASP A 46 12.39 -8.03 -0.17
C ASP A 46 11.65 -8.79 0.94
N LEU A 47 10.33 -8.85 0.82
CA LEU A 47 9.43 -9.49 1.79
C LEU A 47 8.55 -10.54 1.11
N ARG A 48 8.05 -11.51 1.90
CA ARG A 48 7.19 -12.59 1.39
C ARG A 48 5.97 -12.06 0.62
N ASP A 49 5.26 -11.07 1.17
CA ASP A 49 4.08 -10.44 0.52
C ASP A 49 4.45 -9.83 -0.85
N ILE A 50 5.63 -9.21 -0.95
CA ILE A 50 6.12 -8.64 -2.21
C ILE A 50 6.42 -9.74 -3.23
N ARG A 51 7.13 -10.79 -2.83
CA ARG A 51 7.40 -11.94 -3.70
C ARG A 51 6.10 -12.59 -4.19
N THR A 52 5.11 -12.75 -3.32
CA THR A 52 3.77 -13.25 -3.69
C THR A 52 3.07 -12.31 -4.68
N THR A 53 3.18 -10.99 -4.52
CA THR A 53 2.58 -10.00 -5.44
C THR A 53 3.25 -10.04 -6.81
N LEU A 54 4.58 -10.08 -6.86
CA LEU A 54 5.33 -10.22 -8.10
C LEU A 54 4.91 -11.52 -8.82
N LYS A 55 4.78 -12.63 -8.08
CA LYS A 55 4.31 -13.90 -8.63
C LYS A 55 2.87 -13.83 -9.14
N LEU A 56 1.99 -13.13 -8.44
CA LEU A 56 0.61 -12.89 -8.86
C LEU A 56 0.58 -12.13 -10.20
N LEU A 57 1.36 -11.06 -10.33
CA LEU A 57 1.46 -10.30 -11.58
C LEU A 57 1.96 -11.16 -12.74
N GLU A 58 2.97 -12.01 -12.52
CA GLU A 58 3.44 -12.98 -13.53
C GLU A 58 2.32 -13.90 -14.00
N VAL A 59 1.60 -14.54 -13.06
CA VAL A 59 0.51 -15.46 -13.38
C VAL A 59 -0.64 -14.75 -14.09
N MET A 60 -0.85 -13.46 -13.79
CA MET A 60 -1.83 -12.63 -14.45
C MET A 60 -1.41 -12.19 -15.86
N GLY A 61 -0.17 -12.43 -16.30
CA GLY A 61 0.29 -12.15 -17.67
C GLY A 61 1.33 -11.04 -17.79
N LYS A 62 1.85 -10.51 -16.68
CA LYS A 62 2.97 -9.54 -16.70
C LYS A 62 4.32 -10.25 -16.82
N GLY A 63 5.26 -9.59 -17.48
CA GLY A 63 6.69 -9.87 -17.33
C GLY A 63 7.19 -9.14 -16.09
N VAL A 64 7.91 -9.83 -15.22
CA VAL A 64 8.43 -9.28 -13.97
C VAL A 64 9.92 -9.60 -13.89
N ALA A 65 10.74 -8.55 -13.74
CA ALA A 65 12.15 -8.68 -13.42
C ALA A 65 12.43 -7.86 -12.16
N CYS A 66 12.90 -8.49 -11.08
CA CYS A 66 13.20 -7.81 -9.83
C CYS A 66 14.62 -8.11 -9.39
N SER A 67 15.43 -7.07 -9.18
CA SER A 67 16.81 -7.18 -8.71
C SER A 67 17.18 -5.96 -7.87
N ARG A 68 17.89 -6.19 -6.75
CA ARG A 68 18.41 -5.15 -5.86
C ARG A 68 17.37 -4.07 -5.50
N GLY A 69 16.15 -4.49 -5.18
CA GLY A 69 15.04 -3.59 -4.82
C GLY A 69 14.46 -2.76 -5.97
N THR A 70 14.75 -3.11 -7.22
CA THR A 70 14.12 -2.51 -8.40
C THR A 70 13.33 -3.56 -9.17
N ALA A 71 12.05 -3.33 -9.37
CA ALA A 71 11.15 -4.18 -10.15
C ALA A 71 10.77 -3.50 -11.47
N ARG A 72 11.09 -4.14 -12.59
CA ARG A 72 10.58 -3.78 -13.93
C ARG A 72 9.41 -4.69 -14.27
N ILE A 73 8.27 -4.10 -14.59
CA ILE A 73 7.01 -4.80 -14.86
C ILE A 73 6.40 -4.28 -16.15
N GLU A 74 6.14 -5.16 -17.11
CA GLU A 74 5.54 -4.82 -18.40
C GLU A 74 4.62 -5.95 -18.89
N ALA A 75 3.79 -5.70 -19.91
CA ALA A 75 2.97 -6.77 -20.48
C ALA A 75 3.85 -7.85 -21.14
N ARG A 76 3.56 -9.13 -20.87
CA ARG A 76 4.23 -10.28 -21.51
C ARG A 76 3.26 -11.19 -22.25
N ALA A 77 2.05 -11.33 -21.71
CA ALA A 77 0.98 -12.11 -22.30
C ALA A 77 -0.36 -11.39 -22.09
N ARG A 78 -1.42 -11.93 -22.69
CA ARG A 78 -2.79 -11.46 -22.45
C ARG A 78 -3.10 -11.49 -20.95
N ILE A 79 -3.53 -10.36 -20.41
CA ILE A 79 -3.86 -10.25 -18.99
C ILE A 79 -5.05 -11.13 -18.64
N ARG A 80 -4.91 -11.91 -17.58
CA ARG A 80 -5.98 -12.71 -17.00
C ARG A 80 -6.79 -11.88 -16.02
N THR A 81 -8.11 -11.98 -16.10
CA THR A 81 -9.04 -11.27 -15.22
C THR A 81 -9.44 -12.08 -13.98
N HIS A 82 -8.90 -13.29 -13.82
CA HIS A 82 -9.09 -14.16 -12.66
C HIS A 82 -7.81 -14.28 -11.86
N ALA A 83 -7.83 -13.79 -10.62
CA ALA A 83 -6.74 -13.96 -9.67
C ALA A 83 -6.84 -15.35 -9.00
N PRO A 84 -5.79 -16.19 -9.08
CA PRO A 84 -5.85 -17.56 -8.59
C PRO A 84 -5.96 -17.62 -7.06
N TYR A 85 -6.86 -18.49 -6.58
CA TYR A 85 -7.16 -18.69 -5.15
C TYR A 85 -5.90 -18.94 -4.31
N GLU A 86 -4.98 -19.76 -4.80
CA GLU A 86 -3.76 -20.15 -4.08
C GLU A 86 -2.85 -18.97 -3.74
N LEU A 87 -2.79 -17.94 -4.58
CA LEU A 87 -2.02 -16.72 -4.28
C LEU A 87 -2.84 -15.72 -3.47
N VAL A 88 -4.15 -15.65 -3.71
CA VAL A 88 -5.05 -14.74 -2.99
C VAL A 88 -5.15 -15.09 -1.51
N LYS A 89 -5.24 -16.39 -1.18
CA LYS A 89 -5.30 -16.85 0.22
C LYS A 89 -4.02 -16.59 1.00
N GLN A 90 -2.87 -16.51 0.32
CA GLN A 90 -1.57 -16.26 0.96
C GLN A 90 -1.38 -14.78 1.31
N MET A 91 -2.04 -13.87 0.59
CA MET A 91 -1.88 -12.43 0.78
C MET A 91 -3.19 -11.70 0.51
N ARG A 92 -3.74 -11.10 1.58
CA ARG A 92 -5.01 -10.36 1.53
C ARG A 92 -5.01 -9.16 0.59
N ALA A 93 -3.85 -8.51 0.37
CA ALA A 93 -3.73 -7.35 -0.52
C ALA A 93 -4.04 -7.69 -1.99
N SER A 94 -4.12 -8.98 -2.35
CA SER A 94 -4.46 -9.44 -3.69
C SER A 94 -5.84 -8.98 -4.16
N VAL A 95 -6.77 -8.65 -3.26
CA VAL A 95 -8.08 -8.06 -3.60
C VAL A 95 -7.97 -6.74 -4.39
N LEU A 96 -6.83 -6.05 -4.26
CA LEU A 96 -6.55 -4.79 -4.95
C LEU A 96 -6.44 -4.96 -6.48
N VAL A 97 -6.23 -6.17 -7.00
CA VAL A 97 -6.22 -6.39 -8.45
C VAL A 97 -7.59 -6.15 -9.09
N ALA A 98 -8.68 -6.19 -8.31
CA ALA A 98 -10.04 -6.00 -8.83
C ALA A 98 -10.21 -4.63 -9.50
N GLY A 99 -9.67 -3.56 -8.94
CA GLY A 99 -9.82 -2.19 -9.45
C GLY A 99 -9.19 -2.00 -10.82
N PRO A 100 -7.88 -2.27 -11.00
CA PRO A 100 -7.23 -2.22 -12.30
C PRO A 100 -7.88 -3.12 -13.35
N LEU A 101 -8.25 -4.34 -12.97
CA LEU A 101 -8.88 -5.28 -13.91
C LEU A 101 -10.26 -4.81 -14.36
N LEU A 102 -11.09 -4.34 -13.43
CA LEU A 102 -12.43 -3.86 -13.73
C LEU A 102 -12.38 -2.60 -14.60
N ALA A 103 -11.45 -1.69 -14.32
CA ALA A 103 -11.28 -0.47 -15.10
C ALA A 103 -10.75 -0.73 -16.52
N ARG A 104 -9.86 -1.70 -16.72
CA ARG A 104 -9.30 -2.02 -18.05
C ARG A 104 -10.14 -2.97 -18.88
N PHE A 105 -10.76 -3.96 -18.24
CA PHE A 105 -11.35 -5.12 -18.93
C PHE A 105 -12.84 -5.29 -18.65
N GLY A 106 -13.45 -4.43 -17.82
CA GLY A 106 -14.85 -4.53 -17.46
C GLY A 106 -15.19 -5.76 -16.62
N GLN A 107 -14.20 -6.55 -16.19
CA GLN A 107 -14.42 -7.74 -15.38
C GLN A 107 -13.23 -8.06 -14.48
N ALA A 108 -13.53 -8.58 -13.29
CA ALA A 108 -12.54 -9.11 -12.37
C ALA A 108 -13.14 -10.27 -11.57
N ARG A 109 -12.37 -11.33 -11.38
CA ARG A 109 -12.71 -12.45 -10.50
C ARG A 109 -11.61 -12.60 -9.46
N VAL A 110 -11.96 -12.39 -8.19
CA VAL A 110 -11.01 -12.45 -7.07
C VAL A 110 -11.55 -13.37 -5.98
N ALA A 111 -10.69 -14.27 -5.49
CA ALA A 111 -11.05 -15.09 -4.36
C ALA A 111 -11.31 -14.24 -3.12
N LEU A 112 -12.34 -14.59 -2.34
CA LEU A 112 -12.58 -13.92 -1.07
C LEU A 112 -11.48 -14.31 -0.09
N PRO A 113 -10.74 -13.36 0.49
CA PRO A 113 -9.79 -13.69 1.55
C PRO A 113 -10.56 -14.28 2.73
N GLY A 114 -10.06 -15.39 3.29
CA GLY A 114 -10.65 -16.04 4.45
C GLY A 114 -10.57 -15.20 5.73
N GLY A 115 -10.82 -15.85 6.87
CA GLY A 115 -10.69 -15.23 8.19
C GLY A 115 -9.25 -14.73 8.46
N CYS A 116 -9.13 -13.54 9.06
CA CYS A 116 -7.85 -12.98 9.49
C CYS A 116 -7.74 -13.08 11.02
N THR A 117 -6.61 -13.54 11.52
CA THR A 117 -6.35 -13.70 12.97
C THR A 117 -6.40 -12.40 13.76
N ILE A 118 -6.25 -11.25 13.09
CA ILE A 118 -6.32 -9.91 13.71
C ILE A 118 -7.78 -9.42 13.86
N GLY A 119 -8.74 -10.08 13.21
CA GLY A 119 -10.16 -9.74 13.27
C GLY A 119 -10.87 -9.79 11.93
N LEU A 120 -12.19 -9.62 11.96
CA LEU A 120 -13.02 -9.59 10.75
C LEU A 120 -12.68 -8.36 9.91
N ARG A 121 -12.15 -8.62 8.73
CA ARG A 121 -11.91 -7.61 7.70
C ARG A 121 -12.71 -8.04 6.48
N PRO A 122 -13.98 -7.65 6.34
CA PRO A 122 -14.73 -7.95 5.12
C PRO A 122 -14.20 -7.10 3.95
N ILE A 123 -14.36 -7.58 2.72
CA ILE A 123 -14.05 -6.80 1.50
C ILE A 123 -15.28 -6.03 0.99
N ASP A 124 -16.37 -6.04 1.76
CA ASP A 124 -17.66 -5.46 1.41
C ASP A 124 -17.58 -3.96 1.10
N ILE A 125 -16.68 -3.21 1.76
CA ILE A 125 -16.43 -1.79 1.46
C ILE A 125 -15.96 -1.60 0.01
N HIS A 126 -15.12 -2.50 -0.50
CA HIS A 126 -14.67 -2.46 -1.90
C HIS A 126 -15.82 -2.78 -2.84
N LEU A 127 -16.55 -3.87 -2.57
CA LEU A 127 -17.64 -4.33 -3.42
C LEU A 127 -18.78 -3.30 -3.50
N ALA A 128 -19.16 -2.70 -2.38
CA ALA A 128 -20.17 -1.64 -2.33
C ALA A 128 -19.74 -0.41 -3.14
N ALA A 129 -18.46 -0.04 -3.07
CA ALA A 129 -17.93 1.08 -3.83
C ALA A 129 -17.87 0.79 -5.34
N PHE A 130 -17.51 -0.42 -5.76
CA PHE A 130 -17.59 -0.81 -7.18
C PHE A 130 -19.03 -0.84 -7.70
N ARG A 131 -19.99 -1.33 -6.91
CA ARG A 131 -21.43 -1.24 -7.25
C ARG A 131 -21.86 0.21 -7.49
N ARG A 132 -21.35 1.15 -6.67
CA ARG A 132 -21.65 2.57 -6.85
C ARG A 132 -21.10 3.16 -8.15
N LEU A 133 -20.01 2.60 -8.68
CA LEU A 133 -19.46 2.97 -10.00
C LEU A 133 -20.10 2.18 -11.16
N GLY A 134 -21.13 1.37 -10.91
CA GLY A 134 -21.88 0.64 -11.94
C GLY A 134 -21.48 -0.82 -12.13
N ALA A 135 -20.67 -1.41 -11.23
CA ALA A 135 -20.34 -2.82 -11.31
C ALA A 135 -21.45 -3.72 -10.74
N VAL A 136 -21.76 -4.80 -11.44
CA VAL A 136 -22.50 -5.94 -10.88
C VAL A 136 -21.51 -6.83 -10.14
N VAL A 137 -21.92 -7.33 -8.97
CA VAL A 137 -21.08 -8.15 -8.10
C VAL A 137 -21.84 -9.39 -7.67
N ASP A 138 -21.35 -10.55 -8.13
CA ASP A 138 -21.85 -11.88 -7.82
C ASP A 138 -20.84 -12.67 -6.97
N HIS A 139 -21.33 -13.74 -6.35
CA HIS A 139 -20.50 -14.67 -5.58
C HIS A 139 -20.58 -16.06 -6.18
N VAL A 140 -19.44 -16.61 -6.62
CA VAL A 140 -19.39 -17.91 -7.30
C VAL A 140 -18.25 -18.73 -6.71
N HIS A 141 -18.58 -19.87 -6.07
CA HIS A 141 -17.61 -20.79 -5.47
C HIS A 141 -16.56 -20.13 -4.55
N GLY A 142 -16.98 -19.15 -3.73
CA GLY A 142 -16.07 -18.43 -2.82
C GLY A 142 -15.27 -17.28 -3.46
N ASP A 143 -15.49 -17.01 -4.74
CA ASP A 143 -14.94 -15.83 -5.43
C ASP A 143 -15.98 -14.70 -5.51
N ALA A 144 -15.50 -13.46 -5.46
CA ALA A 144 -16.26 -12.30 -5.93
C ALA A 144 -16.03 -12.13 -7.43
N VAL A 145 -17.12 -12.13 -8.21
CA VAL A 145 -17.12 -11.90 -9.66
C VAL A 145 -17.72 -10.52 -9.91
N LEU A 146 -16.91 -9.61 -10.42
CA LEU A 146 -17.28 -8.24 -10.74
C LEU A 146 -17.36 -8.07 -12.25
N ARG A 147 -18.43 -7.43 -12.75
CA ARG A 147 -18.64 -7.15 -14.18
C ARG A 147 -19.23 -5.76 -14.38
N CYS A 148 -18.85 -5.08 -15.44
CA CYS A 148 -19.47 -3.85 -15.93
C CYS A 148 -19.18 -3.69 -17.43
N GLU A 149 -20.07 -3.01 -18.15
CA GLU A 149 -19.72 -2.55 -19.51
C GLU A 149 -18.63 -1.49 -19.44
N ARG A 150 -18.87 -0.45 -18.63
CA ARG A 150 -17.90 0.58 -18.24
C ARG A 150 -18.24 1.05 -16.83
N LEU A 151 -17.21 1.36 -16.04
CA LEU A 151 -17.39 2.09 -14.79
C LEU A 151 -17.75 3.54 -15.10
N ALA A 152 -18.57 4.15 -14.24
CA ALA A 152 -19.00 5.54 -14.36
C ALA A 152 -18.40 6.40 -13.26
N ALA A 153 -17.84 7.56 -13.61
CA ALA A 153 -17.32 8.52 -12.64
C ALA A 153 -18.46 9.06 -11.76
N GLN A 154 -18.32 8.90 -10.44
CA GLN A 154 -19.33 9.33 -9.48
C GLN A 154 -18.70 9.78 -8.15
N ALA A 155 -19.53 10.32 -7.25
CA ALA A 155 -19.17 10.50 -5.86
C ALA A 155 -19.44 9.20 -5.06
N VAL A 156 -18.42 8.71 -4.37
CA VAL A 156 -18.49 7.53 -3.51
C VAL A 156 -18.06 7.93 -2.10
N ARG A 157 -18.91 7.65 -1.10
CA ARG A 157 -18.58 7.85 0.32
C ARG A 157 -18.36 6.50 0.98
N PHE A 158 -17.17 6.28 1.52
CA PHE A 158 -16.90 5.07 2.29
C PHE A 158 -17.54 5.14 3.67
N ARG A 159 -18.12 4.03 4.14
CA ARG A 159 -18.64 3.91 5.52
C ARG A 159 -17.53 3.96 6.58
N PHE A 160 -16.31 3.62 6.19
CA PHE A 160 -15.11 3.59 7.03
C PHE A 160 -13.90 3.93 6.15
N PRO A 161 -12.90 4.70 6.64
CA PRO A 161 -11.69 5.05 5.89
C PRO A 161 -10.78 3.83 5.70
N SER A 162 -11.20 2.90 4.85
CA SER A 162 -10.46 1.69 4.52
C SER A 162 -9.32 2.02 3.55
N VAL A 163 -8.08 1.73 3.96
CA VAL A 163 -6.87 1.87 3.13
C VAL A 163 -7.05 1.13 1.81
N GLY A 164 -7.30 -0.18 1.88
CA GLY A 164 -7.45 -1.00 0.68
C GLY A 164 -8.61 -0.55 -0.21
N ALA A 165 -9.75 -0.14 0.35
CA ALA A 165 -10.86 0.33 -0.50
C ALA A 165 -10.53 1.65 -1.19
N THR A 166 -9.85 2.56 -0.49
CA THR A 166 -9.37 3.83 -1.05
C THR A 166 -8.41 3.56 -2.21
N GLU A 167 -7.40 2.70 -2.01
CA GLU A 167 -6.43 2.31 -3.06
C GLU A 167 -7.10 1.68 -4.27
N ASN A 168 -8.01 0.71 -4.04
CA ASN A 168 -8.65 -0.03 -5.11
C ASN A 168 -9.52 0.88 -6.00
N LEU A 169 -10.25 1.81 -5.38
CA LEU A 169 -11.07 2.77 -6.12
C LEU A 169 -10.25 3.88 -6.77
N MET A 170 -9.15 4.31 -6.15
CA MET A 170 -8.23 5.25 -6.81
C MET A 170 -7.64 4.67 -8.09
N MET A 171 -7.18 3.41 -8.04
CA MET A 171 -6.67 2.73 -9.23
C MET A 171 -7.75 2.56 -10.30
N ALA A 172 -8.96 2.15 -9.92
CA ALA A 172 -10.05 2.01 -10.88
C ALA A 172 -10.40 3.36 -11.52
N ALA A 173 -10.62 4.40 -10.71
CA ALA A 173 -11.01 5.73 -11.15
C ALA A 173 -9.97 6.40 -12.06
N ALA A 174 -8.70 6.01 -11.98
CA ALA A 174 -7.62 6.54 -12.80
C ALA A 174 -7.80 6.30 -14.31
N LEU A 175 -8.65 5.34 -14.70
CA LEU A 175 -9.03 5.06 -16.10
C LEU A 175 -10.52 5.32 -16.39
N VAL A 176 -11.29 5.80 -15.42
CA VAL A 176 -12.72 6.08 -15.61
C VAL A 176 -12.90 7.50 -16.15
N PRO A 177 -13.47 7.68 -17.35
CA PRO A 177 -13.68 9.02 -17.90
C PRO A 177 -14.51 9.92 -16.97
N GLY A 178 -14.03 11.15 -16.76
CA GLY A 178 -14.67 12.12 -15.88
C GLY A 178 -14.08 12.15 -14.47
N ARG A 179 -14.74 12.89 -13.59
CA ARG A 179 -14.26 13.14 -12.22
C ARG A 179 -14.96 12.24 -11.20
N THR A 180 -14.19 11.35 -10.59
CA THR A 180 -14.63 10.54 -9.45
C THR A 180 -14.24 11.24 -8.15
N THR A 181 -15.16 11.34 -7.18
CA THR A 181 -14.87 11.94 -5.86
C THR A 181 -15.07 10.88 -4.77
N LEU A 182 -13.98 10.53 -4.10
CA LEU A 182 -13.96 9.58 -2.99
C LEU A 182 -14.01 10.37 -1.68
N ARG A 183 -14.98 10.07 -0.80
CA ARG A 183 -15.18 10.74 0.49
C ARG A 183 -15.01 9.76 1.64
N ASN A 184 -14.52 10.27 2.77
CA ASN A 184 -14.13 9.49 3.94
C ASN A 184 -13.00 8.50 3.60
N CYS A 185 -12.01 8.98 2.85
CA CYS A 185 -10.85 8.20 2.42
C CYS A 185 -9.88 7.93 3.56
N ALA A 186 -9.09 6.87 3.39
CA ALA A 186 -7.86 6.64 4.13
C ALA A 186 -6.86 7.79 3.88
N ARG A 187 -6.05 8.10 4.89
CA ARG A 187 -5.20 9.32 4.95
C ARG A 187 -3.72 8.98 5.11
N GLU A 188 -3.39 7.72 4.98
CA GLU A 188 -2.06 7.18 5.20
C GLU A 188 -1.09 7.65 4.10
N PRO A 189 0.22 7.79 4.40
CA PRO A 189 1.22 8.17 3.41
C PRO A 189 1.29 7.24 2.19
N GLU A 190 0.90 5.98 2.37
CA GLU A 190 0.77 4.98 1.32
C GLU A 190 -0.26 5.39 0.24
N ILE A 191 -1.36 6.07 0.63
CA ILE A 191 -2.38 6.61 -0.28
C ILE A 191 -1.80 7.74 -1.14
N GLU A 192 -1.02 8.61 -0.52
CA GLU A 192 -0.32 9.70 -1.22
C GLU A 192 0.72 9.16 -2.20
N ASP A 193 1.41 8.08 -1.84
CA ASP A 193 2.40 7.46 -2.73
C ASP A 193 1.77 6.81 -3.96
N LEU A 194 0.66 6.10 -3.77
CA LEU A 194 -0.14 5.60 -4.88
C LEU A 194 -0.67 6.73 -5.77
N ALA A 195 -1.16 7.83 -5.19
CA ALA A 195 -1.63 8.99 -5.94
C ALA A 195 -0.52 9.58 -6.83
N ARG A 196 0.71 9.71 -6.29
CA ARG A 196 1.88 10.17 -7.06
C ARG A 196 2.19 9.21 -8.20
N PHE A 197 2.15 7.90 -7.96
CA PHE A 197 2.40 6.91 -9.00
C PHE A 197 1.35 6.99 -10.13
N LEU A 198 0.06 6.99 -9.79
CA LEU A 198 -1.03 7.14 -10.77
C LEU A 198 -0.93 8.45 -11.56
N THR A 199 -0.47 9.53 -10.91
CA THR A 199 -0.24 10.82 -11.57
C THR A 199 0.90 10.73 -12.59
N ARG A 200 2.00 10.04 -12.26
CA ARG A 200 3.10 9.77 -13.22
C ARG A 200 2.66 8.91 -14.39
N MET A 201 1.68 8.03 -14.18
CA MET A 201 1.08 7.23 -15.25
C MET A 201 0.09 8.03 -16.13
N GLY A 202 -0.26 9.27 -15.75
CA GLY A 202 -1.10 10.17 -16.56
C GLY A 202 -2.49 10.48 -16.01
N ALA A 203 -2.88 9.92 -14.86
CA ALA A 203 -4.12 10.35 -14.18
C ALA A 203 -3.93 11.71 -13.49
N ARG A 204 -5.04 12.38 -13.12
CA ARG A 204 -4.96 13.54 -12.22
C ARG A 204 -5.58 13.18 -10.88
N VAL A 205 -4.75 13.11 -9.85
CA VAL A 205 -5.18 12.73 -8.50
C VAL A 205 -4.92 13.90 -7.55
N GLY A 206 -5.97 14.38 -6.89
CA GLY A 206 -5.92 15.48 -5.92
C GLY A 206 -6.51 15.09 -4.56
N GLY A 207 -6.01 15.70 -3.49
CA GLY A 207 -6.55 15.52 -2.13
C GLY A 207 -6.11 14.24 -1.39
N ALA A 208 -5.20 13.44 -1.95
CA ALA A 208 -4.59 12.31 -1.25
C ALA A 208 -3.90 12.77 0.06
N GLY A 209 -4.04 11.99 1.13
CA GLY A 209 -3.69 12.39 2.51
C GLY A 209 -4.82 13.11 3.26
N GLY A 210 -5.83 13.59 2.53
CA GLY A 210 -7.08 14.14 3.06
C GLY A 210 -8.21 13.12 3.13
N SER A 211 -9.34 13.51 3.74
CA SER A 211 -10.55 12.67 3.80
C SER A 211 -11.34 12.66 2.47
N VAL A 212 -10.96 13.51 1.51
CA VAL A 212 -11.58 13.61 0.19
C VAL A 212 -10.50 13.53 -0.88
N VAL A 213 -10.60 12.53 -1.75
CA VAL A 213 -9.71 12.33 -2.90
C VAL A 213 -10.52 12.50 -4.17
N THR A 214 -10.01 13.26 -5.13
CA THR A 214 -10.62 13.43 -6.44
C THR A 214 -9.70 12.89 -7.52
N VAL A 215 -10.25 12.06 -8.40
CA VAL A 215 -9.53 11.44 -9.50
C VAL A 215 -10.22 11.83 -10.81
N GLU A 216 -9.50 12.49 -11.71
CA GLU A 216 -9.91 12.63 -13.11
C GLU A 216 -9.22 11.53 -13.90
N GLY A 217 -10.01 10.58 -14.42
CA GLY A 217 -9.47 9.45 -15.15
C GLY A 217 -8.95 9.85 -16.53
N ALA A 218 -7.86 9.21 -16.94
CA ALA A 218 -7.25 9.42 -18.26
C ALA A 218 -7.83 8.42 -19.28
N PRO A 219 -7.87 8.76 -20.58
CA PRO A 219 -8.26 7.81 -21.62
C PRO A 219 -7.37 6.56 -21.68
N ARG A 220 -6.10 6.71 -21.30
CA ARG A 220 -5.11 5.65 -21.14
C ARG A 220 -4.08 6.06 -20.08
N LEU A 221 -3.45 5.07 -19.47
CA LEU A 221 -2.32 5.26 -18.57
C LEU A 221 -1.05 4.69 -19.18
N HIS A 222 0.06 5.36 -18.89
CA HIS A 222 1.39 5.10 -19.44
C HIS A 222 2.29 4.39 -18.43
N GLY A 223 3.40 3.85 -18.93
CA GLY A 223 4.49 3.35 -18.13
C GLY A 223 5.10 4.48 -17.29
N ALA A 224 5.57 4.16 -16.09
CA ALA A 224 6.14 5.16 -15.20
C ALA A 224 7.29 4.59 -14.35
N GLU A 225 8.23 5.47 -14.01
CA GLU A 225 9.28 5.21 -13.03
C GLU A 225 8.91 5.85 -11.69
N HIS A 226 9.04 5.10 -10.59
CA HIS A 226 8.66 5.54 -9.25
C HIS A 226 9.50 4.87 -8.17
N SER A 227 9.78 5.57 -7.08
CA SER A 227 10.50 5.02 -5.93
C SER A 227 9.55 4.97 -4.73
N VAL A 228 9.36 3.77 -4.18
CA VAL A 228 8.47 3.54 -3.04
C VAL A 228 8.95 4.32 -1.83
N ILE A 229 8.03 4.96 -1.11
CA ILE A 229 8.36 5.70 0.12
C ILE A 229 9.01 4.81 1.19
N PRO A 230 9.82 5.37 2.10
CA PRO A 230 10.36 4.65 3.26
C PRO A 230 9.27 4.07 4.17
N ASP A 231 9.53 2.89 4.74
CA ASP A 231 8.59 2.19 5.62
C ASP A 231 8.48 2.86 6.98
N ARG A 232 7.33 3.49 7.22
CA ARG A 232 7.05 4.18 8.48
C ARG A 232 6.87 3.21 9.66
N ILE A 233 6.42 1.98 9.41
CA ILE A 233 6.23 0.96 10.46
C ILE A 233 7.59 0.37 10.87
N GLU A 234 8.46 0.08 9.90
CA GLU A 234 9.85 -0.32 10.17
C GLU A 234 10.61 0.78 10.93
N THR A 235 10.48 2.04 10.47
CA THR A 235 11.05 3.21 11.16
C THR A 235 10.58 3.28 12.61
N GLY A 236 9.26 3.15 12.84
CA GLY A 236 8.69 3.16 14.18
C GLY A 236 9.19 2.02 15.06
N THR A 237 9.41 0.85 14.47
CA THR A 237 9.94 -0.34 15.17
C THR A 237 11.35 -0.09 15.70
N PHE A 238 12.27 0.38 14.85
CA PHE A 238 13.63 0.71 15.28
C PHE A 238 13.69 1.89 16.25
N LEU A 239 12.81 2.89 16.05
CA LEU A 239 12.66 4.01 16.98
C LEU A 239 12.29 3.53 18.38
N LEU A 240 11.28 2.66 18.48
CA LEU A 240 10.81 2.13 19.76
C LEU A 240 11.86 1.20 20.40
N ALA A 241 12.57 0.40 19.59
CA ALA A 241 13.67 -0.41 20.08
C ALA A 241 14.78 0.44 20.70
N ALA A 242 15.20 1.52 20.02
CA ALA A 242 16.20 2.47 20.53
C ALA A 242 15.70 3.22 21.78
N ALA A 243 14.41 3.57 21.83
CA ALA A 243 13.81 4.21 23.00
C ALA A 243 13.81 3.28 24.22
N ALA A 244 13.45 2.01 24.02
CA ALA A 244 13.34 1.01 25.09
C ALA A 244 14.71 0.57 25.62
N ALA A 245 15.64 0.22 24.72
CA ALA A 245 16.98 -0.24 25.09
C ALA A 245 17.92 0.90 25.53
N GLY A 246 17.57 2.15 25.21
CA GLY A 246 18.49 3.27 25.29
C GLY A 246 19.54 3.27 24.18
N GLY A 247 20.32 4.35 24.12
CA GLY A 247 21.40 4.53 23.15
C GLY A 247 21.15 5.67 22.14
N ASP A 248 21.71 5.52 20.94
CA ASP A 248 21.78 6.56 19.92
C ASP A 248 21.78 5.94 18.51
N VAL A 249 20.63 6.00 17.86
CA VAL A 249 20.38 5.35 16.57
C VAL A 249 19.98 6.37 15.52
N ARG A 250 20.62 6.28 14.34
CA ARG A 250 20.20 7.00 13.12
C ARG A 250 19.32 6.10 12.26
N LEU A 251 18.15 6.58 11.90
CA LEU A 251 17.20 5.94 10.99
C LEU A 251 17.31 6.64 9.63
N VAL A 252 18.15 6.10 8.76
CA VAL A 252 18.48 6.68 7.45
C VAL A 252 17.34 6.42 6.47
N GLY A 253 16.88 7.46 5.78
CA GLY A 253 15.72 7.46 4.89
C GLY A 253 14.39 7.73 5.59
N ALA A 254 14.33 7.71 6.93
CA ALA A 254 13.08 7.93 7.67
C ALA A 254 12.49 9.33 7.42
N ARG A 255 11.16 9.41 7.27
CA ARG A 255 10.44 10.68 7.12
C ARG A 255 9.61 10.99 8.36
N ALA A 256 9.90 12.13 9.00
CA ALA A 256 9.24 12.54 10.23
C ALA A 256 7.73 12.73 10.05
N GLU A 257 7.31 13.31 8.91
CA GLU A 257 5.91 13.62 8.60
C GLU A 257 5.01 12.38 8.57
N HIS A 258 5.54 11.21 8.19
CA HIS A 258 4.78 9.96 8.14
C HIS A 258 4.46 9.38 9.53
N LEU A 259 5.08 9.90 10.59
CA LEU A 259 5.08 9.32 11.93
C LEU A 259 4.74 10.31 13.04
N ALA A 260 4.14 11.46 12.70
CA ALA A 260 3.91 12.56 13.64
C ALA A 260 3.30 12.11 14.99
N ALA A 261 2.29 11.24 14.97
CA ALA A 261 1.65 10.70 16.18
C ALA A 261 2.60 9.86 17.04
N LEU A 262 3.36 8.95 16.41
CA LEU A 262 4.34 8.11 17.12
C LEU A 262 5.48 8.96 17.69
N LEU A 263 5.99 9.93 16.91
CA LEU A 263 7.05 10.83 17.35
C LEU A 263 6.62 11.67 18.57
N ALA A 264 5.37 12.13 18.59
CA ALA A 264 4.81 12.82 19.75
C ALA A 264 4.76 11.92 20.99
N ALA A 265 4.29 10.68 20.84
CA ALA A 265 4.23 9.72 21.95
C ALA A 265 5.63 9.35 22.47
N ALA A 266 6.58 9.07 21.58
CA ALA A 266 7.96 8.74 21.94
C ALA A 266 8.66 9.89 22.69
N ARG A 267 8.42 11.14 22.29
CA ARG A 267 8.94 12.31 23.01
C ARG A 267 8.35 12.45 24.40
N ARG A 268 7.04 12.26 24.56
CA ARG A 268 6.40 12.24 25.90
C ARG A 268 6.96 11.12 26.79
N ALA A 269 7.31 9.99 26.19
CA ALA A 269 7.93 8.86 26.87
C ALA A 269 9.41 9.11 27.25
N GLY A 270 10.01 10.23 26.83
CA GLY A 270 11.37 10.65 27.17
C GLY A 270 12.43 10.41 26.10
N ALA A 271 12.06 9.90 24.91
CA ALA A 271 12.99 9.74 23.81
C ALA A 271 13.27 11.09 23.11
N LYS A 272 14.55 11.42 22.88
CA LYS A 272 14.96 12.59 22.11
C LYS A 272 15.01 12.23 20.62
N VAL A 273 13.98 12.61 19.88
CA VAL A 273 13.89 12.39 18.43
C VAL A 273 14.10 13.71 17.66
N THR A 274 15.18 13.78 16.89
CA THR A 274 15.58 14.96 16.11
C THR A 274 15.68 14.61 14.62
N ALA A 275 15.37 15.57 13.75
CA ALA A 275 15.67 15.45 12.33
C ALA A 275 17.19 15.33 12.11
N ALA A 276 17.58 14.59 11.07
CA ALA A 276 18.93 14.48 10.56
C ALA A 276 18.90 14.72 9.04
N PRO A 277 20.01 15.14 8.41
CA PRO A 277 20.05 15.41 6.97
C PRO A 277 19.57 14.23 6.10
N ASP A 278 19.78 13.01 6.58
CA ASP A 278 19.46 11.77 5.90
C ASP A 278 18.33 10.98 6.57
N GLY A 279 17.56 11.57 7.50
CA GLY A 279 16.41 10.91 8.14
C GLY A 279 16.17 11.37 9.56
N LEU A 280 16.15 10.43 10.51
CA LEU A 280 15.89 10.71 11.93
C LEU A 280 17.04 10.23 12.82
N ARG A 281 17.23 10.88 13.96
CA ARG A 281 18.10 10.40 15.04
C ARG A 281 17.29 10.27 16.33
N VAL A 282 17.42 9.11 16.97
CA VAL A 282 16.74 8.74 18.21
C VAL A 282 17.79 8.54 19.29
N ARG A 283 17.67 9.29 20.39
CA ARG A 283 18.50 9.15 21.59
C ARG A 283 17.64 8.91 22.81
N ALA A 284 18.02 7.93 23.62
CA ALA A 284 17.31 7.62 24.86
C ALA A 284 18.29 7.10 25.92
N ALA A 285 18.01 7.37 27.19
CA ALA A 285 18.83 6.89 28.30
C ALA A 285 18.48 5.45 28.74
N GLY A 286 17.46 4.83 28.13
CA GLY A 286 16.77 3.67 28.71
C GLY A 286 15.82 4.12 29.83
N ARG A 287 14.77 3.33 30.12
CA ARG A 287 13.67 3.65 31.07
C ARG A 287 12.72 4.75 30.61
N THR A 288 11.87 4.42 29.64
CA THR A 288 10.79 5.30 29.15
C THR A 288 9.69 5.51 30.19
N ARG A 289 9.04 6.68 30.15
CA ARG A 289 7.84 6.96 30.95
C ARG A 289 6.60 6.33 30.30
N PRO A 290 5.61 5.86 31.09
CA PRO A 290 4.33 5.43 30.54
C PRO A 290 3.64 6.61 29.83
N VAL A 291 2.99 6.32 28.70
CA VAL A 291 2.26 7.30 27.90
C VAL A 291 0.96 6.72 27.38
N ASP A 292 -0.11 7.50 27.43
CA ASP A 292 -1.35 7.13 26.78
C ASP A 292 -1.28 7.39 25.28
N VAL A 293 -1.82 6.45 24.51
CA VAL A 293 -1.91 6.50 23.05
C VAL A 293 -3.36 6.30 22.64
N ARG A 294 -3.88 7.21 21.81
CA ARG A 294 -5.18 7.10 21.19
C ARG A 294 -4.99 6.64 19.74
N THR A 295 -5.62 5.52 19.39
CA THR A 295 -5.61 4.92 18.05
C THR A 295 -6.92 5.17 17.32
#